data_AF-A0A059KHR5-F1
#
_entry.id   AF-A0A059KHR5-F1
#
_cell.length_a   1.000
_cell.length_b   1.000
_cell.length_c   1.000
_cell.angle_alpha   90.00
_cell.angle_beta   90.00
_cell.angle_gamma   90.00
#
_symmetry.space_group_name_H-M   'P 1'
#
loop_
_entity.id
_entity.type
_entity.pdbx_description
1 polymer ?
#
loop_
_entity_poly.entity_id
_entity_poly.type
_entity_poly.pdbx_seq_one_letter_code
_entity_poly.pdbx_strand_id
1 'polypeptide(L)' 'MDDAAALAGLLAAQPHPSSVPAVLDRYQSVRLPDIHTLVGHSMRLSTEFVRYAAGIRSVR' A
#
# COMPACT_ATOMS: atom_id res chain seq x y z
N MET A 1 2.51 -5.57 -8.47
CA MET A 1 2.93 -6.99 -8.60
C MET A 1 3.01 -7.66 -7.23
N ASP A 2 3.52 -6.97 -6.22
CA ASP A 2 3.70 -7.53 -4.87
C ASP A 2 2.41 -8.04 -4.22
N ASP A 3 1.29 -7.34 -4.40
CA ASP A 3 -0.02 -7.76 -3.87
C ASP A 3 -0.45 -9.13 -4.38
N ALA A 4 -0.33 -9.34 -5.70
CA ALA A 4 -0.69 -10.60 -6.33
C ALA A 4 0.23 -11.74 -5.87
N ALA A 5 1.53 -11.48 -5.74
CA ALA A 5 2.49 -12.46 -5.23
C ALA A 5 2.22 -12.84 -3.76
N ALA A 6 1.93 -11.85 -2.91
CA ALA A 6 1.61 -12.07 -1.51
C ALA A 6 0.31 -12.86 -1.33
N LEU A 7 -0.75 -12.52 -2.08
CA LEU A 7 -2.02 -13.24 -2.04
C LEU A 7 -1.86 -14.67 -2.57
N ALA A 8 -1.14 -14.86 -3.67
CA ALA A 8 -0.86 -16.20 -4.21
C ALA A 8 -0.09 -17.07 -3.21
N GLY A 9 0.90 -16.50 -2.50
CA GLY A 9 1.63 -17.20 -1.45
C GLY A 9 0.73 -17.63 -0.29
N LEU A 10 -0.19 -16.78 0.15
CA LEU A 10 -1.14 -17.10 1.22
C LEU A 10 -2.14 -18.19 0.81
N LEU A 11 -2.61 -18.16 -0.44
CA LEU A 11 -3.47 -19.20 -1.00
C LEU A 11 -2.73 -20.54 -1.13
N ALA A 12 -1.45 -20.52 -1.55
CA ALA A 12 -0.64 -21.72 -1.68
C ALA A 12 -0.26 -22.36 -0.33
N ALA A 13 -0.06 -21.56 0.71
CA ALA A 13 0.30 -22.02 2.05
C ALA A 13 -0.90 -22.54 2.88
N GLN A 14 -2.09 -22.58 2.29
CA GLN A 14 -3.33 -22.79 3.01
C GLN A 14 -3.61 -24.29 3.28
N PRO A 15 -3.81 -24.71 4.54
CA PRO A 15 -4.31 -26.04 4.84
C PRO A 15 -5.80 -26.14 4.50
N HIS A 16 -6.20 -27.16 3.75
CA HIS A 16 -7.63 -27.48 3.58
C HIS A 16 -8.23 -27.84 4.96
N PRO A 17 -9.41 -27.30 5.34
CA PRO A 17 -10.33 -26.44 4.61
C PRO A 17 -10.43 -25.05 5.28
N SER A 18 -9.46 -24.16 5.09
CA SER A 18 -9.66 -22.79 5.55
C SER A 18 -10.49 -21.99 4.54
N SER A 19 -11.34 -21.09 5.03
CA SER A 19 -12.29 -20.36 4.19
C SER A 19 -11.60 -19.22 3.45
N VAL A 20 -12.04 -18.94 2.21
CA VAL A 20 -11.53 -17.82 1.40
C VAL A 20 -11.59 -16.47 2.13
N PRO A 21 -12.66 -16.12 2.88
CA PRO A 21 -12.70 -14.89 3.67
C PRO A 21 -11.53 -14.79 4.68
N ALA A 22 -11.19 -15.88 5.37
CA ALA A 22 -10.09 -15.87 6.34
C ALA A 22 -8.73 -15.60 5.70
N VAL A 23 -8.52 -16.03 4.44
CA VAL A 23 -7.29 -15.73 3.69
C VAL A 23 -7.23 -14.26 3.30
N LEU A 24 -8.37 -13.69 2.89
CA LEU A 24 -8.46 -12.28 2.52
C LEU A 24 -8.22 -11.37 3.73
N ASP A 25 -8.78 -11.70 4.89
CA ASP A 25 -8.54 -10.96 6.13
C ASP A 25 -7.07 -11.00 6.52
N ARG A 26 -6.43 -12.17 6.40
CA ARG A 26 -5.00 -12.33 6.66
C ARG A 26 -4.16 -11.53 5.68
N TYR A 27 -4.49 -11.59 4.39
CA TYR A 27 -3.82 -10.80 3.36
C TYR A 27 -3.91 -9.29 3.66
N GLN A 28 -5.10 -8.79 4.00
CA GLN A 28 -5.29 -7.39 4.37
C GLN A 28 -4.44 -7.01 5.59
N SER A 29 -4.44 -7.83 6.64
CA SER A 29 -3.66 -7.56 7.85
C SER A 29 -2.15 -7.46 7.59
N VAL A 30 -1.63 -8.21 6.62
CA VAL A 30 -0.22 -8.18 6.23
C VAL A 30 0.08 -6.97 5.36
N ARG A 31 -0.80 -6.60 4.43
CA ARG A 31 -0.52 -5.57 3.40
C ARG A 31 -0.92 -4.15 3.77
N LEU A 32 -1.90 -3.96 4.65
CA LEU A 32 -2.39 -2.64 5.02
C LEU A 32 -1.30 -1.70 5.60
N PRO A 33 -0.39 -2.16 6.49
CA PRO A 33 0.66 -1.30 7.02
C PRO A 33 1.58 -0.73 5.94
N ASP A 34 1.98 -1.57 4.98
CA ASP A 34 2.84 -1.16 3.86
C ASP A 34 2.12 -0.18 2.94
N ILE A 35 0.86 -0.47 2.59
CA ILE A 35 0.03 0.40 1.76
C ILE A 35 -0.14 1.78 2.43
N HIS A 36 -0.45 1.81 3.73
CA HIS A 36 -0.56 3.06 4.47
C HIS A 36 0.74 3.86 4.48
N THR A 37 1.89 3.19 4.63
CA THR A 37 3.20 3.84 4.56
C THR A 37 3.45 4.45 3.18
N LEU A 38 3.12 3.71 2.12
CA LEU A 38 3.31 4.13 0.73
C LEU A 38 2.44 5.34 0.37
N VAL A 39 1.16 5.30 0.78
CA VAL A 39 0.23 6.43 0.62
C VAL A 39 0.70 7.64 1.42
N GLY A 40 1.07 7.45 2.68
CA GLY A 40 1.57 8.54 3.53
C GLY A 40 2.83 9.21 2.95
N HIS A 41 3.75 8.41 2.43
CA HIS A 41 4.95 8.92 1.76
C HIS A 41 4.61 9.70 0.49
N SER A 42 3.73 9.15 -0.36
CA SER A 42 3.26 9.81 -1.57
C SER A 42 2.61 11.17 -1.27
N MET A 43 1.72 11.22 -0.27
CA MET A 43 1.06 12.46 0.16
C MET A 43 2.06 13.51 0.65
N ARG A 44 3.10 13.10 1.37
CA ARG A 44 4.19 14.00 1.80
C ARG A 44 4.93 14.56 0.59
N LEU A 45 5.36 13.72 -0.35
CA LEU A 45 6.05 14.16 -1.56
C LEU A 45 5.21 15.12 -2.39
N SER A 46 3.92 14.83 -2.57
CA SER A 46 3.00 15.73 -3.28
C SER A 46 2.89 17.08 -2.58
N THR A 47 2.81 17.09 -1.24
CA THR A 47 2.77 18.34 -0.46
C THR A 47 4.04 19.15 -0.63
N GLU A 48 5.20 18.51 -0.55
CA GLU A 48 6.52 19.15 -0.75
C GLU A 48 6.65 19.74 -2.16
N PHE A 49 6.22 18.99 -3.18
CA PHE A 49 6.22 19.47 -4.56
C PHE A 49 5.33 20.70 -4.76
N VAL A 50 4.11 20.69 -4.21
CA VAL A 50 3.21 21.84 -4.31
C VAL A 50 3.82 23.08 -3.66
N ARG A 51 4.45 22.94 -2.49
CA ARG A 51 5.15 24.04 -1.81
C ARG A 51 6.30 24.58 -2.64
N TYR A 52 7.13 23.70 -3.20
CA TYR A 52 8.22 24.08 -4.09
C TYR A 52 7.72 24.85 -5.32
N ALA A 53 6.70 24.34 -6.00
CA ALA A 53 6.11 24.98 -7.17
C ALA A 53 5.43 26.32 -6.85
N ALA A 54 4.86 26.48 -5.65
CA ALA A 54 4.33 27.75 -5.18
C ALA A 54 5.44 28.77 -4.89
N GLY A 55 6.55 28.32 -4.28
CA GLY A 55 7.74 29.15 -4.06
C GLY A 55 8.35 29.67 -5.37
N ILE A 56 8.45 28.81 -6.40
CA ILE A 56 8.90 29.23 -7.74
C ILE A 56 7.98 30.31 -8.32
N ARG A 57 6.66 30.17 -8.17
CA ARG A 57 5.69 31.13 -8.70
C ARG A 57 5.70 32.48 -7.99
N SER A 58 6.12 32.54 -6.72
CA SER A 58 6.18 33.79 -5.95
C SER A 58 7.44 34.63 -6.24
N VAL A 59 8.46 34.04 -6.88
CA VAL A 59 9.75 34.69 -7.18
C VAL A 59 9.78 35.24 -8.62
N ARG A 60 8.76 34.97 -9.42
CA ARG A 60 8.66 35.34 -10.83
C ARG A 60 7.59 36.40 -11.04
#